data_AF-A0A516HF46-F1
#
_entry.id   AF-A0A516HF46-F1
#
_cell.length_a   1.000
_cell.length_b   1.000
_cell.length_c   1.000
_cell.angle_alpha   90.00
_cell.angle_beta   90.00
_cell.angle_gamma   90.00
#
_symmetry.space_group_name_H-M   'P 1'
#
loop_
_entity.id
_entity.type
_entity.pdbx_description
1 polymer ?
#
loop_
_entity_poly.entity_id
_entity_poly.type
_entity_poly.pdbx_seq_one_letter_code
_entity_poly.pdbx_strand_id
1 'polypeptide(L)'
;MNRKLIPALYSLLIPGLLFISSQQASANQDCQIASKELRQLENDIRQANNRYNNNQRQRHDQRNMPQSEAERQQHEMARQRHQIQQQEYQQRRNDLNRIVNACRRVQNHS
;
A
#
# COMPACT_ATOMS: atom_id res chain seq x y z
N MET A 1 42.19 -50.93 40.56
CA MET A 1 41.98 -50.58 39.14
C MET A 1 41.01 -49.41 39.07
N ASN A 2 41.49 -48.31 38.51
CA ASN A 2 40.93 -46.97 38.64
C ASN A 2 39.66 -46.79 37.79
N ARG A 3 38.56 -46.39 38.44
CA ARG A 3 37.40 -45.76 37.80
C ARG A 3 37.73 -44.29 37.53
N LYS A 4 37.79 -43.89 36.26
CA LYS A 4 37.71 -42.49 35.80
C LYS A 4 36.60 -42.47 34.74
N LEU A 5 35.36 -42.10 35.10
CA LEU A 5 34.82 -40.73 35.00
C LEU A 5 35.16 -40.09 33.64
N ILE A 6 34.31 -40.35 32.65
CA ILE A 6 34.21 -39.56 31.43
C ILE A 6 32.96 -38.67 31.62
N PRO A 7 33.10 -37.33 31.69
CA PRO A 7 31.96 -36.45 31.58
C PRO A 7 31.69 -36.26 30.08
N ALA A 8 30.76 -37.03 29.54
CA ALA A 8 30.23 -36.76 28.21
C ALA A 8 29.31 -35.53 28.32
N LEU A 9 29.90 -34.36 28.03
CA LEU A 9 29.30 -33.27 27.27
C LEU A 9 27.83 -32.97 27.59
N TYR A 10 27.60 -32.26 28.70
CA TYR A 10 26.45 -31.36 28.79
C TYR A 10 26.73 -30.13 27.90
N SER A 11 26.44 -30.25 26.61
CA SER A 11 26.22 -29.11 25.72
C SER A 11 24.73 -29.01 25.40
N LEU A 12 23.93 -28.85 26.46
CA LEU A 12 22.58 -28.31 26.38
C LEU A 12 22.69 -26.77 26.52
N LEU A 13 23.29 -26.13 25.52
CA LEU A 13 23.26 -24.67 25.39
C LEU A 13 22.28 -24.29 24.28
N ILE A 14 21.03 -24.21 24.70
CA ILE A 14 20.01 -23.22 24.32
C ILE A 14 19.92 -22.93 22.82
N PRO A 15 18.97 -23.55 22.10
CA PRO A 15 18.51 -23.02 20.82
C PRO A 15 17.64 -21.78 21.08
N GLY A 16 17.94 -20.66 20.41
CA GLY A 16 16.90 -19.67 20.07
C GLY A 16 16.79 -18.40 20.93
N LEU A 17 17.83 -17.58 21.01
CA LEU A 17 17.72 -16.21 21.56
C LEU A 17 18.23 -15.09 20.64
N LEU A 18 18.29 -15.31 19.32
CA LEU A 18 18.69 -14.26 18.35
C LEU A 18 17.63 -13.91 17.29
N PHE A 19 16.39 -14.38 17.42
CA PHE A 19 15.35 -14.16 16.40
C PHE A 19 14.36 -13.01 16.67
N ILE A 20 14.55 -12.20 17.73
CA ILE A 20 13.53 -11.23 18.14
C ILE A 20 13.85 -9.80 17.66
N SER A 21 15.10 -9.47 17.37
CA SER A 21 15.51 -8.08 17.06
C SER A 21 15.30 -7.63 15.60
N SER A 22 15.01 -8.55 14.66
CA SER A 22 14.84 -8.22 13.23
C SER A 22 13.42 -7.77 12.87
N GLN A 23 12.40 -8.14 13.65
CA GLN A 23 11.00 -7.79 13.36
C GLN A 23 10.69 -6.30 13.56
N GLN A 24 11.40 -5.63 14.48
CA GLN A 24 11.22 -4.18 14.71
C GLN A 24 11.90 -3.32 13.63
N ALA A 25 13.04 -3.77 13.09
CA ALA A 25 13.72 -3.05 12.01
C ALA A 25 12.95 -3.15 10.68
N SER A 26 12.40 -4.33 10.35
CA SER A 26 11.57 -4.50 9.15
C SER A 26 10.24 -3.74 9.28
N ALA A 27 9.61 -3.75 10.45
CA ALA A 27 8.38 -3.01 10.69
C ALA A 27 8.57 -1.50 10.44
N ASN A 28 9.63 -0.88 10.98
CA ASN A 28 9.90 0.54 10.76
C ASN A 28 10.18 0.87 9.28
N GLN A 29 10.83 -0.04 8.54
CA GLN A 29 11.06 0.13 7.10
C GLN A 29 9.74 0.06 6.32
N ASP A 30 8.87 -0.90 6.64
CA ASP A 30 7.54 -1.03 6.03
C ASP A 30 6.67 0.22 6.28
N CYS A 31 6.79 0.83 7.47
CA CYS A 31 6.12 2.09 7.80
C CYS A 31 6.55 3.27 6.92
N GLN A 32 7.86 3.40 6.68
CA GLN A 32 8.40 4.46 5.86
C GLN A 32 8.01 4.27 4.39
N ILE A 33 8.05 3.03 3.90
CA ILE A 33 7.61 2.68 2.55
C ILE A 33 6.12 2.99 2.40
N ALA A 34 5.26 2.50 3.30
CA ALA A 34 3.83 2.74 3.24
C ALA A 34 3.47 4.23 3.31
N SER A 35 4.17 5.01 4.14
CA SER A 35 3.98 6.46 4.22
C SER A 35 4.36 7.17 2.93
N LYS A 36 5.46 6.76 2.29
CA LYS A 36 5.89 7.29 0.99
C LYS A 36 4.90 6.92 -0.11
N GLU A 37 4.46 5.66 -0.15
CA GLU A 37 3.47 5.18 -1.11
C GLU A 37 2.13 5.88 -0.94
N LEU A 38 1.71 6.18 0.29
CA LEU A 38 0.47 6.91 0.54
C LEU A 38 0.53 8.33 -0.04
N ARG A 39 1.63 9.05 0.16
CA ARG A 39 1.83 10.38 -0.44
C ARG A 39 1.85 10.31 -1.97
N GLN A 40 2.51 9.29 -2.54
CA GLN A 40 2.53 9.10 -3.98
C GLN A 40 1.12 8.82 -4.53
N LEU A 41 0.37 7.95 -3.85
CA LEU A 41 -1.01 7.61 -4.21
C LEU A 41 -1.92 8.84 -4.20
N GLU A 42 -1.81 9.72 -3.21
CA GLU A 42 -2.59 10.97 -3.15
C GLU A 42 -2.27 11.92 -4.32
N ASN A 43 -1.00 11.97 -4.75
CA ASN A 43 -0.60 12.71 -5.94
C ASN A 43 -1.21 12.11 -7.21
N ASP A 44 -1.16 10.79 -7.34
CA ASP A 44 -1.68 10.07 -8.50
C ASP A 44 -3.20 10.23 -8.62
N ILE A 45 -3.95 10.11 -7.52
CA ILE A 45 -5.39 10.36 -7.46
C ILE A 45 -5.71 11.77 -7.95
N ARG A 46 -5.01 12.78 -7.43
CA ARG A 46 -5.21 14.18 -7.81
C ARG A 46 -4.94 14.41 -9.30
N GLN A 47 -3.86 13.83 -9.84
CA GLN A 47 -3.57 13.93 -11.26
C GLN A 47 -4.63 13.22 -12.12
N ALA A 48 -5.05 12.01 -11.74
CA ALA A 48 -6.08 11.26 -12.45
C ALA A 48 -7.42 12.03 -12.48
N ASN A 49 -7.83 12.61 -11.36
CA ASN A 49 -9.04 13.43 -11.26
C ASN A 49 -8.95 14.69 -12.12
N ASN A 50 -7.80 15.37 -12.13
CA ASN A 50 -7.59 16.53 -12.99
C ASN A 50 -7.69 16.18 -14.47
N ARG A 51 -7.10 15.05 -14.89
CA ARG A 51 -7.20 14.56 -16.28
C ARG A 51 -8.65 14.26 -16.66
N TYR A 52 -9.36 13.53 -15.80
CA TYR A 52 -10.77 13.21 -16.04
C TYR A 52 -11.63 14.48 -16.13
N ASN A 53 -11.49 15.41 -15.19
CA ASN A 53 -12.23 16.67 -15.16
C ASN A 53 -11.93 17.55 -16.38
N ASN A 54 -10.67 17.62 -16.82
CA ASN A 54 -10.31 18.34 -18.05
C ASN A 54 -10.97 17.73 -19.28
N ASN A 55 -11.00 16.40 -19.40
CA ASN A 55 -11.71 15.73 -20.49
C ASN A 55 -13.23 15.99 -20.44
N GLN A 56 -13.83 16.04 -19.24
CA GLN A 56 -15.26 16.41 -19.10
C GLN A 56 -15.51 17.87 -19.53
N ARG A 57 -14.62 18.80 -19.19
CA ARG A 57 -14.72 20.22 -19.59
C ARG A 57 -14.59 20.39 -21.09
N GLN A 58 -13.58 19.80 -21.72
CA GLN A 58 -13.41 19.85 -23.17
C GLN A 58 -14.63 19.33 -23.94
N ARG A 59 -15.32 18.32 -23.38
CA ARG A 59 -16.58 17.81 -23.95
C ARG A 59 -17.76 18.74 -23.71
N HIS A 60 -17.80 19.43 -22.58
CA HIS A 60 -18.77 20.47 -22.31
C HIS A 60 -18.65 21.61 -23.34
N ASP A 61 -17.43 21.98 -23.69
CA ASP A 61 -17.17 23.05 -24.66
C ASP A 61 -17.59 22.65 -26.08
N GLN A 62 -17.73 21.36 -26.37
CA GLN A 62 -18.20 20.80 -27.65
C GLN A 62 -19.72 20.53 -27.72
N ARG A 63 -20.50 21.02 -26.74
CA ARG A 63 -21.95 20.76 -26.64
C ARG A 63 -22.80 21.10 -27.86
N ASN A 64 -22.33 22.00 -28.72
CA ASN A 64 -23.06 22.42 -29.91
C ASN A 64 -22.86 21.49 -31.11
N MET A 65 -22.04 20.44 -30.97
CA MET A 65 -21.86 19.40 -31.99
C MET A 65 -22.70 18.17 -31.67
N PRO A 66 -23.47 17.63 -32.63
CA PRO A 66 -24.21 16.39 -32.40
C PRO A 66 -23.22 15.24 -32.15
N GLN A 67 -23.38 14.54 -31.02
CA GLN A 67 -22.59 13.36 -30.69
C GLN A 67 -23.12 12.11 -31.41
N SER A 68 -22.22 11.37 -32.04
CA SER A 68 -22.50 10.04 -32.58
C SER A 68 -22.78 9.01 -31.49
N GLU A 69 -23.41 7.90 -31.85
CA GLU A 69 -23.61 6.77 -30.93
C GLU A 69 -22.29 6.15 -30.46
N ALA A 70 -21.30 6.06 -31.35
CA ALA A 70 -19.96 5.59 -31.01
C ALA A 70 -19.29 6.48 -29.95
N GLU A 71 -19.41 7.81 -30.07
CA GLU A 71 -18.91 8.74 -29.06
C GLU A 71 -19.62 8.54 -27.73
N ARG A 72 -20.95 8.40 -27.72
CA ARG A 72 -21.72 8.13 -26.49
C ARG A 72 -21.24 6.85 -25.77
N GLN A 73 -21.04 5.75 -26.51
CA GLN A 73 -20.51 4.51 -25.94
C GLN A 73 -19.09 4.67 -25.37
N GLN A 74 -18.20 5.38 -26.10
CA GLN A 74 -16.86 5.66 -25.59
C GLN A 74 -16.88 6.52 -24.32
N HIS A 75 -17.85 7.44 -24.20
CA HIS A 75 -18.03 8.27 -23.02
C HIS A 75 -18.47 7.46 -21.81
N GLU A 76 -19.42 6.56 -22.01
CA GLU A 76 -19.88 5.65 -20.97
C GLU A 76 -18.76 4.74 -20.47
N MET A 77 -18.01 4.12 -21.39
CA MET A 77 -16.83 3.31 -21.02
C MET A 77 -15.78 4.12 -20.26
N ALA A 78 -15.53 5.37 -20.65
CA ALA A 78 -14.59 6.24 -19.94
C ALA A 78 -15.06 6.57 -18.52
N ARG A 79 -16.37 6.77 -18.32
CA ARG A 79 -16.97 6.96 -16.98
C ARG A 79 -16.80 5.72 -16.11
N GLN A 80 -17.14 4.55 -16.64
CA GLN A 80 -17.02 3.27 -15.93
C GLN A 80 -15.56 2.99 -15.53
N ARG A 81 -14.61 3.18 -16.45
CA ARG A 81 -13.17 3.03 -16.16
C ARG A 81 -12.72 3.97 -15.03
N HIS A 82 -13.16 5.22 -15.07
CA HIS A 82 -12.84 6.17 -14.01
C HIS A 82 -13.42 5.74 -12.65
N GLN A 83 -14.66 5.26 -12.62
CA GLN A 83 -15.30 4.77 -11.39
C GLN A 83 -14.55 3.58 -10.78
N ILE A 84 -14.16 2.60 -11.59
CA ILE A 84 -13.35 1.45 -11.15
C ILE A 84 -12.01 1.93 -10.58
N GLN A 85 -11.33 2.82 -11.29
CA GLN A 85 -10.06 3.38 -10.84
C GLN A 85 -10.19 4.11 -9.49
N GLN A 86 -11.28 4.85 -9.25
CA GLN A 86 -11.52 5.47 -7.93
C GLN A 86 -11.68 4.44 -6.82
N GLN A 87 -12.33 3.31 -7.10
CA GLN A 87 -12.50 2.23 -6.11
C GLN A 87 -11.14 1.60 -5.77
N GLU A 88 -10.31 1.31 -6.77
CA GLU A 88 -8.96 0.78 -6.58
C GLU A 88 -8.08 1.73 -5.75
N TYR A 89 -8.14 3.03 -6.06
CA TYR A 89 -7.42 4.05 -5.29
C TYR A 89 -7.89 4.12 -3.84
N GLN A 90 -9.20 4.04 -3.59
CA GLN A 90 -9.74 4.05 -2.24
C GLN A 90 -9.31 2.81 -1.46
N GLN A 91 -9.34 1.63 -2.09
CA GLN A 91 -8.88 0.39 -1.47
C GLN A 91 -7.40 0.48 -1.10
N ARG A 92 -6.54 0.88 -2.05
CA ARG A 92 -5.10 1.01 -1.81
C ARG A 92 -4.79 2.06 -0.73
N ARG A 93 -5.55 3.15 -0.68
CA ARG A 93 -5.44 4.17 0.37
C ARG A 93 -5.80 3.60 1.75
N ASN A 94 -6.86 2.81 1.83
CA ASN A 94 -7.26 2.14 3.08
C ASN A 94 -6.18 1.18 3.57
N ASP A 95 -5.59 0.39 2.68
CA ASP A 95 -4.55 -0.58 3.00
C ASP A 95 -3.27 0.11 3.50
N LEU A 96 -2.81 1.14 2.80
CA LEU A 96 -1.64 1.93 3.22
C LEU A 96 -1.88 2.63 4.56
N ASN A 97 -3.07 3.20 4.77
CA ASN A 97 -3.45 3.79 6.05
C ASN A 97 -3.47 2.76 7.18
N ARG A 98 -3.91 1.53 6.91
CA ARG A 98 -3.89 0.45 7.91
C ARG A 98 -2.47 0.14 8.36
N ILE A 99 -1.52 0.06 7.42
CA ILE A 99 -0.10 -0.17 7.72
C ILE A 99 0.47 1.01 8.52
N VAL A 100 0.29 2.25 8.06
CA VAL A 100 0.77 3.46 8.74
C VAL A 100 0.18 3.60 10.15
N ASN A 101 -1.09 3.25 10.35
CA ASN A 101 -1.71 3.28 11.67
C ASN A 101 -1.20 2.17 12.59
N ALA A 102 -0.94 0.97 12.06
CA ALA A 102 -0.31 -0.11 12.84
C ALA A 102 1.09 0.31 13.33
N CYS A 103 1.87 0.93 12.45
CA CYS A 103 3.17 1.51 12.77
C CYS A 103 3.11 2.54 13.90
N ARG A 104 2.16 3.48 13.82
CA ARG A 104 1.99 4.51 14.84
C ARG A 104 1.64 3.92 16.21
N ARG A 105 0.84 2.84 16.25
CA ARG A 105 0.50 2.15 17.50
C ARG A 105 1.74 1.52 18.14
N VAL A 106 2.61 0.89 17.35
CA VAL A 106 3.85 0.28 17.87
C VAL A 106 4.79 1.34 18.45
N GLN A 107 4.92 2.50 17.80
CA GLN A 107 5.77 3.61 18.28
C GLN A 107 5.23 4.33 19.52
N ASN A 108 3.91 4.36 19.72
CA ASN A 108 3.30 4.98 20.92
C ASN A 108 3.32 4.08 22.16
N HIS A 109 3.64 2.79 22.00
CA HIS A 109 3.74 1.81 23.09
C HIS A 109 5.19 1.50 23.49
N SER A 110 6.17 2.06 22.77
CA SER A 110 7.60 2.07 23.09
C SER A 110 7.98 3.37 23.77
#